data_AF-A0A317GHC4-F1
#
_entry.id   AF-A0A317GHC4-F1
#
_cell.length_a   1.000
_cell.length_b   1.000
_cell.length_c   1.000
_cell.angle_alpha   90.00
_cell.angle_beta   90.00
_cell.angle_gamma   90.00
#
_symmetry.space_group_name_H-M   'P 1'
#
loop_
_entity.id
_entity.type
_entity.pdbx_description
1 polymer ?
#
loop_
_entity_poly.entity_id
_entity_poly.type
_entity_poly.pdbx_seq_one_letter_code
_entity_poly.pdbx_strand_id
1 'polypeptide(L)' 'MPLYTAIKEVACEQNKSIYRIEHDLKIGNGTIGRWNTSLPRYDLLQAVADYLGVTPQYLMHLSQTKEKE' A
#
# COMPACT_ATOMS: atom_id res chain seq x y z
N MET A 1 8.48 -7.58 -6.11
CA MET A 1 8.59 -6.12 -5.79
C MET A 1 8.09 -5.90 -4.37
N PRO A 2 8.59 -4.90 -3.63
CA PRO A 2 8.09 -4.63 -2.29
C PRO A 2 6.64 -4.12 -2.34
N LEU A 3 5.77 -4.59 -1.44
CA LEU A 3 4.35 -4.17 -1.36
C LEU A 3 4.20 -2.64 -1.27
N TYR A 4 5.16 -1.99 -0.60
CA TYR A 4 5.28 -0.53 -0.54
C TYR A 4 5.33 0.13 -1.93
N THR A 5 6.09 -0.43 -2.88
CA THR A 5 6.22 0.16 -4.22
C THR A 5 4.91 0.09 -4.99
N ALA A 6 4.18 -1.03 -4.89
CA ALA A 6 2.86 -1.15 -5.51
C ALA A 6 1.89 -0.08 -4.96
N ILE A 7 1.84 0.10 -3.65
CA ILE A 7 1.01 1.14 -3.01
C ILE A 7 1.47 2.53 -3.45
N LYS A 8 2.78 2.75 -3.54
CA LYS A 8 3.37 4.02 -3.97
C LYS A 8 3.03 4.35 -5.42
N GLU A 9 3.04 3.39 -6.33
CA GLU A 9 2.66 3.58 -7.73
C GLU A 9 1.18 3.98 -7.84
N VAL A 10 0.27 3.22 -7.22
CA VAL A 10 -1.17 3.52 -7.22
C VAL A 10 -1.45 4.89 -6.57
N ALA A 11 -0.75 5.20 -5.47
CA ALA A 11 -0.87 6.50 -4.82
C ALA A 11 -0.38 7.63 -5.72
N CYS A 12 0.74 7.43 -6.42
CA CYS A 12 1.31 8.40 -7.35
C CYS A 12 0.37 8.70 -8.52
N GLU A 13 -0.25 7.67 -9.10
CA GLU A 13 -1.28 7.83 -10.14
C GLU A 13 -2.44 8.72 -9.68
N GLN A 14 -2.79 8.65 -8.40
CA GLN A 14 -3.84 9.49 -7.80
C GLN A 14 -3.35 10.80 -7.20
N ASN A 15 -2.10 11.21 -7.43
CA ASN A 15 -1.49 12.40 -6.81
C ASN A 15 -1.52 12.39 -5.27
N LYS A 16 -1.56 11.19 -4.67
CA LYS A 16 -1.52 10.98 -3.22
C LYS A 16 -0.12 10.51 -2.82
N SER A 17 0.40 11.05 -1.73
CA SER A 17 1.65 10.58 -1.14
C SER A 17 1.37 9.57 -0.02
N ILE A 18 2.26 8.59 0.16
CA ILE A 18 2.18 7.62 1.27
C ILE A 18 2.01 8.31 2.62
N TYR A 19 2.78 9.37 2.86
CA TYR A 19 2.66 10.19 4.07
C TYR A 19 1.24 10.73 4.29
N ARG A 20 0.58 11.18 3.21
CA ARG A 20 -0.78 11.72 3.26
C ARG A 20 -1.79 10.62 3.60
N ILE A 21 -1.62 9.43 3.02
CA ILE A 21 -2.46 8.24 3.31
C ILE A 21 -2.28 7.82 4.77
N GLU A 22 -1.03 7.75 5.25
CA GLU A 22 -0.75 7.41 6.65
C GLU A 22 -1.37 8.43 7.60
N HIS A 23 -1.28 9.72 7.27
CA HIS A 23 -1.88 10.78 8.07
C HIS A 23 -3.40 10.72 8.11
N ASP A 24 -4.05 10.54 6.94
CA ASP A 24 -5.51 10.51 6.82
C ASP A 24 -6.11 9.29 7.52
N LEU A 25 -5.45 8.13 7.37
CA LEU A 25 -5.84 6.88 8.01
C LEU A 25 -5.35 6.75 9.46
N LYS A 26 -4.71 7.79 10.01
CA LYS A 26 -4.10 7.80 11.36
C LYS A 26 -3.16 6.63 11.62
N ILE A 27 -2.48 6.18 10.58
CA ILE A 27 -1.46 5.15 10.64
C ILE A 27 -0.17 5.80 11.14
N GLY A 28 0.56 5.12 12.02
CA GLY A 28 1.86 5.58 12.47
C GLY A 28 2.81 5.80 11.28
N ASN A 29 3.49 6.95 11.26
CA ASN A 29 4.42 7.33 10.19
C ASN A 29 5.45 6.21 9.91
N GLY A 30 5.59 5.80 8.65
CA GLY A 30 6.51 4.74 8.23
C GLY A 30 6.00 3.30 8.47
N THR A 31 4.71 3.11 8.74
CA THR A 31 4.11 1.78 8.85
C THR A 31 3.96 1.15 7.47
N ILE A 32 3.49 1.89 6.46
CA ILE A 32 3.37 1.39 5.07
C ILE A 32 4.75 1.06 4.50
N GLY A 33 5.78 1.83 4.86
CA GLY A 33 7.17 1.52 4.51
C GLY A 33 7.65 0.17 5.07
N ARG A 34 7.20 -0.19 6.28
CA ARG A 34 7.47 -1.49 6.90
C ARG A 34 6.69 -2.65 6.29
N TRP A 35 5.68 -2.40 5.48
CA TRP A 35 4.91 -3.47 4.82
C TRP A 35 5.70 -4.25 3.78
N ASN A 36 6.87 -3.74 3.40
CA ASN A 36 7.83 -4.49 2.61
C ASN A 36 8.43 -5.68 3.39
N THR A 37 8.70 -5.48 4.68
CA THR A 37 9.40 -6.45 5.53
C THR A 37 8.46 -7.19 6.48
N SER A 38 7.26 -6.67 6.71
CA SER A 38 6.29 -7.22 7.65
C SER A 38 4.91 -7.23 7.03
N LEU A 39 4.22 -8.37 7.11
CA LEU A 39 2.86 -8.48 6.59
C LEU A 39 1.93 -7.51 7.34
N PRO A 40 1.21 -6.63 6.62
CA PRO A 40 0.24 -5.74 7.25
C PRO A 40 -0.94 -6.52 7.82
N ARG A 41 -1.64 -5.90 8.78
CA ARG A 41 -2.99 -6.35 9.12
C ARG A 41 -3.91 -6.12 7.93
N TYR A 42 -4.79 -7.09 7.67
CA TYR A 42 -5.80 -7.00 6.62
C TYR A 42 -6.64 -5.71 6.74
N ASP A 43 -7.01 -5.34 7.96
CA ASP A 43 -7.77 -4.13 8.28
C ASP A 43 -7.12 -2.84 7.75
N LEU A 44 -5.80 -2.70 7.99
CA LEU A 44 -5.01 -1.57 7.51
C LEU A 44 -4.84 -1.60 5.99
N LEU A 45 -4.59 -2.79 5.42
CA LEU A 45 -4.47 -2.96 3.97
C LEU A 45 -5.78 -2.59 3.28
N GLN A 46 -6.91 -3.01 3.84
CA GLN A 46 -8.24 -2.68 3.35
C GLN A 46 -8.49 -1.17 3.42
N ALA A 47 -8.22 -0.52 4.57
CA ALA A 47 -8.38 0.92 4.70
C ALA A 47 -7.53 1.72 3.69
N VAL A 48 -6.28 1.30 3.45
CA VAL A 48 -5.41 1.89 2.43
C VAL A 48 -5.96 1.67 1.03
N ALA A 49 -6.45 0.47 0.74
CA ALA A 49 -7.03 0.12 -0.55
C ALA A 49 -8.31 0.91 -0.82
N ASP A 50 -9.23 1.00 0.15
CA ASP A 50 -10.45 1.81 0.08
C ASP A 50 -10.13 3.29 -0.10
N TYR A 51 -9.12 3.81 0.61
CA TYR A 51 -8.68 5.20 0.45
C TYR A 51 -8.09 5.49 -0.95
N LEU A 52 -7.43 4.49 -1.52
CA LEU A 52 -6.92 4.52 -2.89
C LEU A 52 -7.99 4.13 -3.92
N GLY A 53 -9.20 3.74 -3.53
CA GLY A 53 -10.23 3.26 -4.45
C GLY A 53 -9.83 2.01 -5.24
N VAL A 54 -8.92 1.19 -4.71
CA VAL A 54 -8.48 -0.08 -5.30
C VAL A 54 -8.82 -1.23 -4.36
N THR A 55 -8.73 -2.46 -4.86
CA THR A 55 -8.96 -3.66 -4.05
C THR A 55 -7.68 -4.08 -3.31
N PRO A 56 -7.74 -4.52 -2.04
CA PRO A 56 -6.55 -5.02 -1.33
C PRO A 56 -5.90 -6.21 -2.04
N GLN A 57 -6.66 -7.04 -2.75
CA GLN A 57 -6.10 -8.12 -3.58
C GLN A 57 -5.25 -7.58 -4.74
N TYR A 58 -5.58 -6.41 -5.30
CA TYR A 58 -4.81 -5.80 -6.38
C TYR A 58 -3.43 -5.38 -5.90
N LEU A 59 -3.35 -4.75 -4.73
CA LEU A 59 -2.09 -4.38 -4.09
C LEU A 59 -1.22 -5.62 -3.76
N MET A 60 -1.86 -6.69 -3.25
CA MET A 60 -1.19 -7.96 -3.02
C MET A 60 -0.68 -8.59 -4.33
N HIS A 61 -1.50 -8.59 -5.38
CA HIS A 61 -1.14 -9.13 -6.68
C HIS A 61 0.09 -8.44 -7.23
N LEU A 62 0.12 -7.10 -7.25
CA LEU A 62 1.26 -6.29 -7.70
C LEU A 62 2.57 -6.60 -6.95
N SER A 63 2.47 -6.86 -5.64
CA SER A 63 3.65 -7.24 -4.85
C SER A 63 4.23 -8.59 -5.29
N GLN A 64 3.35 -9.54 -5.66
CA GLN A 64 3.69 -10.91 -6.04
C GLN A 64 4.05 -11.06 -7.53
N THR A 65 3.52 -10.22 -8.44
CA THR A 65 3.65 -10.45 -9.89
C THR A 65 5.07 -10.21 -10.41
N LYS A 66 5.86 -9.38 -9.75
CA LYS A 66 7.21 -9.00 -10.20
C LYS A 66 8.31 -10.01 -9.84
N GLU A 67 7.95 -11.20 -9.38
CA GLU A 67 8.88 -12.30 -9.09
C GLU A 67 9.00 -13.30 -10.26
N LYS A 68 8.35 -13.04 -11.40
CA LYS A 68 8.28 -13.98 -12.54
C LYS A 68 8.85 -13.49 -13.88
N GLU A 69 9.63 -12.41 -13.90
CA GLU A 69 10.37 -11.99 -15.11
C GLU A 69 11.88 -12.04 -14.89
#